data_AF-A0A7X1F6N7-F1
#
_entry.id   AF-A0A7X1F6N7-F1
#
_cell.length_a   1.000
_cell.length_b   1.000
_cell.length_c   1.000
_cell.angle_alpha   90.00
_cell.angle_beta   90.00
_cell.angle_gamma   90.00
#
_symmetry.space_group_name_H-M   'P 1'
#
loop_
_entity.id
_entity.type
_entity.pdbx_description
1 polymer ?
#
loop_
_entity_poly.entity_id
_entity_poly.type
_entity_poly.pdbx_seq_one_letter_code
_entity_poly.pdbx_strand_id
1 'polypeptide(L)'
;MSLRPKPLIATMVLALSCVALQPGPSGAADPGQRRAAGQPPAQPSAPPTVLPFAAALTDPAEADTLYPFYMPMRGLRRPAVRLMVKCDASRAAGREVYAGRGADSLGGRVEGGFEFVYEALDGTGRPCVYPFSPWQPQIVGSLDGTQYIVRSSIPGRRVTFRTDDQWATLGPRLLDFGPQRVHFELRDVELDFPGAIQPKGALYPEAYGGSGPGLFTVVIRRSRIYGGKNALFLPSGQTMLYVEDSDLAGNVGTNTDQEHTTYLNGILVSHLRNSVWHGQKAWQDQASGHQLKDKAYLRVYENLTVSNVPAASTPSAMPLIDASSFGFTWSNNLRLLRVAPAQAVRDSLVDLRAEILYGDPRNYPWPVLVTPDWRMPAAPLSALDKVYLSVFQNTTVESYRTEPFIFALRPQGFTVRRDGSNVIEGQEQSTRAQQRMVSLAFNTRGRFTRAYSPEGWTYADPVLPPGTEWVRDRDAFIRHALGLIGR
;
A
#
# COMPACT_ATOMS: atom_id res chain seq x y z
N MET A 1 -59.39 -19.77 49.62
CA MET A 1 -59.71 -18.89 48.47
C MET A 1 -58.40 -18.59 47.75
N SER A 2 -58.21 -19.14 46.54
CA SER A 2 -58.18 -18.39 45.26
C SER A 2 -56.93 -17.51 45.12
N LEU A 3 -55.83 -17.84 44.43
CA LEU A 3 -55.62 -18.51 43.13
C LEU A 3 -56.34 -17.83 41.93
N ARG A 4 -55.67 -16.90 41.22
CA ARG A 4 -55.27 -17.01 39.78
C ARG A 4 -54.65 -15.71 39.18
N PRO A 5 -54.01 -15.75 37.98
CA PRO A 5 -53.06 -14.72 37.50
C PRO A 5 -53.42 -14.05 36.14
N LYS A 6 -52.51 -13.16 35.65
CA LYS A 6 -52.16 -12.75 34.24
C LYS A 6 -53.22 -12.72 33.11
N PRO A 7 -53.11 -11.71 32.22
CA PRO A 7 -52.54 -11.88 30.86
C PRO A 7 -51.17 -11.15 30.71
N LEU A 8 -50.24 -11.34 29.75
CA LEU A 8 -50.04 -12.22 28.58
C LEU A 8 -50.61 -11.82 27.18
N ILE A 9 -49.76 -11.93 26.13
CA ILE A 9 -50.02 -11.78 24.65
C ILE A 9 -50.12 -10.29 24.20
N ALA A 10 -49.49 -9.81 23.12
CA ALA A 10 -49.10 -10.48 21.87
C ALA A 10 -47.65 -10.30 21.36
N THR A 11 -47.18 -11.37 20.74
CA THR A 11 -46.03 -11.47 19.82
C THR A 11 -46.30 -10.69 18.53
N MET A 12 -45.28 -10.10 17.90
CA MET A 12 -45.31 -9.92 16.44
C MET A 12 -43.96 -10.28 15.80
N VAL A 13 -44.03 -11.26 14.91
CA VAL A 13 -42.94 -11.73 14.05
C VAL A 13 -42.81 -10.74 12.89
N LEU A 14 -41.58 -10.29 12.57
CA LEU A 14 -41.29 -9.77 11.23
C LEU A 14 -40.66 -10.89 10.40
N ALA A 15 -41.32 -11.22 9.30
CA ALA A 15 -40.96 -12.35 8.45
C ALA A 15 -39.73 -12.05 7.57
N LEU A 16 -38.95 -13.10 7.28
CA LEU A 16 -38.07 -13.11 6.12
C LEU A 16 -38.93 -12.97 4.84
N SER A 17 -38.86 -11.81 4.20
CA SER A 17 -39.40 -11.63 2.85
C SER A 17 -38.32 -12.00 1.82
N CYS A 18 -38.30 -13.28 1.44
CA CYS A 18 -37.57 -13.73 0.25
C CYS A 18 -38.23 -13.11 -1.00
N VAL A 19 -37.65 -12.03 -1.54
CA VAL A 19 -38.02 -11.53 -2.87
C VAL A 19 -37.30 -12.38 -3.91
N ALA A 20 -38.01 -13.37 -4.44
CA ALA A 20 -37.56 -14.11 -5.62
C ALA A 20 -37.68 -13.23 -6.87
N LEU A 21 -36.54 -12.80 -7.41
CA LEU A 21 -36.47 -12.19 -8.74
C LEU A 21 -36.50 -13.31 -9.79
N GLN A 22 -37.68 -13.61 -10.33
CA GLN A 22 -37.81 -14.46 -11.52
C GLN A 22 -37.36 -13.72 -12.79
N PRO A 23 -36.69 -14.40 -13.74
CA PRO A 23 -36.32 -13.81 -15.01
C PRO A 23 -37.48 -13.81 -16.01
N GLY A 24 -37.75 -12.66 -16.63
CA GLY A 24 -38.66 -12.51 -17.79
C GLY A 24 -37.85 -12.26 -19.08
N PRO A 25 -38.30 -12.73 -20.26
CA PRO A 25 -37.43 -12.89 -21.43
C PRO A 25 -37.54 -11.76 -22.48
N SER A 26 -36.71 -11.90 -23.54
CA SER A 26 -36.62 -11.12 -24.79
C SER A 26 -35.94 -9.74 -24.69
N GLY A 27 -35.09 -9.33 -25.64
CA GLY A 27 -34.48 -10.10 -26.74
C GLY A 27 -33.93 -9.22 -27.86
N ALA A 28 -32.63 -9.31 -28.15
CA ALA A 28 -32.02 -8.88 -29.42
C ALA A 28 -30.61 -9.50 -29.51
N ALA A 29 -30.42 -10.46 -30.41
CA ALA A 29 -29.11 -10.99 -30.75
C ALA A 29 -28.60 -10.31 -32.02
N ASP A 30 -27.37 -9.82 -32.01
CA ASP A 30 -26.69 -9.28 -33.19
C ASP A 30 -25.78 -10.37 -33.81
N PRO A 31 -26.06 -10.88 -35.03
CA PRO A 31 -25.37 -12.04 -35.59
C PRO A 31 -24.05 -11.65 -36.28
N GLY A 32 -23.03 -11.31 -35.48
CA GLY A 32 -21.84 -10.57 -35.99
C GLY A 32 -20.44 -11.17 -35.79
N GLN A 33 -20.23 -12.30 -35.09
CA GLN A 33 -18.86 -12.84 -34.90
C GLN A 33 -18.75 -14.36 -35.11
N ARG A 34 -18.24 -14.74 -36.29
CA ARG A 34 -17.71 -16.08 -36.54
C ARG A 34 -16.45 -16.29 -35.69
N ARG A 35 -16.51 -17.19 -34.71
CA ARG A 35 -15.30 -17.71 -34.04
C ARG A 35 -14.45 -18.46 -35.07
N ALA A 36 -13.24 -17.98 -35.33
CA ALA A 36 -12.22 -18.77 -36.00
C ALA A 36 -11.70 -19.82 -35.00
N ALA A 37 -12.17 -21.06 -35.11
CA ALA A 37 -11.60 -22.19 -34.39
C ALA A 37 -10.27 -22.60 -35.05
N GLY A 38 -9.19 -22.77 -34.27
CA GLY A 38 -7.95 -23.36 -34.79
C GLY A 38 -6.61 -22.86 -34.25
N GLN A 39 -6.56 -21.89 -33.33
CA GLN A 39 -5.29 -21.54 -32.67
C GLN A 39 -5.06 -22.41 -31.42
N PRO A 40 -3.91 -23.12 -31.31
CA PRO A 40 -3.50 -23.76 -30.06
C PRO A 40 -3.35 -22.72 -28.95
N PRO A 41 -3.57 -23.08 -27.67
CA PRO A 41 -3.24 -22.20 -26.56
C PRO A 41 -1.75 -21.85 -26.62
N ALA A 42 -1.42 -20.56 -26.58
CA ALA A 42 -0.04 -20.11 -26.55
C ALA A 42 0.68 -20.75 -25.35
N GLN A 43 1.86 -21.34 -25.59
CA GLN A 43 2.68 -21.83 -24.49
C GLN A 43 2.97 -20.67 -23.52
N PRO A 44 2.88 -20.88 -22.19
CA PRO A 44 3.19 -19.84 -21.24
C PRO A 44 4.67 -19.45 -21.40
N SER A 45 4.91 -18.25 -21.93
CA SER A 45 6.21 -17.62 -21.93
C SER A 45 6.73 -17.58 -20.50
N ALA A 46 8.00 -17.96 -20.28
CA ALA A 46 8.63 -17.88 -18.97
C ALA A 46 8.41 -16.47 -18.37
N PRO A 47 8.04 -16.35 -17.09
CA PRO A 47 7.79 -15.05 -16.49
C PRO A 47 9.05 -14.19 -16.60
N PRO A 48 8.95 -12.92 -17.01
CA PRO A 48 10.11 -12.04 -17.12
C PRO A 48 10.76 -11.91 -15.75
N THR A 49 12.07 -12.17 -15.71
CA THR A 49 12.86 -12.08 -14.48
C THR A 49 12.85 -10.64 -14.00
N VAL A 50 12.15 -10.39 -12.88
CA VAL A 50 12.33 -9.13 -12.14
C VAL A 50 13.76 -9.11 -11.64
N LEU A 51 14.60 -8.27 -12.24
CA LEU A 51 16.02 -8.19 -11.90
C LEU A 51 16.16 -7.73 -10.44
N PRO A 52 17.04 -8.37 -9.65
CA PRO A 52 17.34 -7.92 -8.29
C PRO A 52 17.98 -6.52 -8.33
N PHE A 53 17.88 -5.82 -7.20
CA PHE A 53 18.43 -4.47 -7.04
C PHE A 53 19.94 -4.41 -7.31
N ALA A 54 20.41 -3.22 -7.69
CA ALA A 54 21.80 -2.87 -7.44
C ALA A 54 22.07 -2.98 -5.93
N ALA A 55 23.21 -3.55 -5.55
CA ALA A 55 23.56 -3.70 -4.14
C ALA A 55 23.60 -2.34 -3.44
N ALA A 56 23.10 -2.27 -2.19
CA ALA A 56 23.24 -1.09 -1.36
C ALA A 56 24.73 -0.75 -1.19
N LEU A 57 25.09 0.50 -1.50
CA LEU A 57 26.48 1.00 -1.44
C LEU A 57 26.93 1.34 -0.01
N THR A 58 26.00 1.29 0.95
CA THR A 58 26.21 1.63 2.37
C THR A 58 26.22 0.36 3.20
N ASP A 59 27.05 0.31 4.24
CA ASP A 59 27.02 -0.80 5.20
C ASP A 59 25.62 -0.94 5.83
N PRO A 60 25.04 -2.16 5.94
CA PRO A 60 23.70 -2.32 6.49
C PRO A 60 23.50 -1.78 7.92
N ALA A 61 24.55 -1.75 8.76
CA ALA A 61 24.44 -1.20 10.11
C ALA A 61 24.50 0.34 10.13
N GLU A 62 25.25 0.96 9.21
CA GLU A 62 25.20 2.41 8.97
C GLU A 62 23.82 2.81 8.42
N ALA A 63 23.32 2.10 7.41
CA ALA A 63 22.03 2.36 6.76
C ALA A 63 20.84 2.35 7.75
N ASP A 64 20.86 1.47 8.76
CA ASP A 64 19.85 1.40 9.83
C ASP A 64 19.68 2.69 10.65
N THR A 65 20.67 3.60 10.59
CA THR A 65 20.62 4.90 11.28
C THR A 65 20.09 6.03 10.41
N LEU A 66 19.93 5.79 9.09
CA LEU A 66 19.56 6.81 8.11
C LEU A 66 18.04 6.77 7.84
N TYR A 67 17.38 7.91 8.03
CA TYR A 67 15.95 8.08 7.79
C TYR A 67 15.73 9.28 6.86
N PRO A 68 14.63 9.33 6.08
CA PRO A 68 14.30 10.51 5.28
C PRO A 68 14.21 11.76 6.17
N PHE A 69 14.73 12.90 5.70
CA PHE A 69 14.90 14.12 6.52
C PHE A 69 13.60 14.66 7.16
N TYR A 70 12.46 14.26 6.62
CA TYR A 70 11.12 14.64 7.04
C TYR A 70 10.43 13.60 7.94
N MET A 71 11.01 12.42 8.12
CA MET A 71 10.54 11.42 9.09
C MET A 71 11.11 11.78 10.47
N PRO A 72 10.29 12.21 11.44
CA PRO A 72 10.80 12.75 12.68
C PRO A 72 11.20 11.62 13.64
N MET A 73 12.50 11.32 13.70
CA MET A 73 13.05 10.31 14.62
C MET A 73 13.48 10.89 15.99
N ARG A 74 13.63 12.21 16.10
CA ARG A 74 13.97 12.88 17.37
C ARG A 74 12.86 12.72 18.40
N GLY A 75 13.22 12.41 19.65
CA GLY A 75 12.28 12.26 20.77
C GLY A 75 11.76 10.84 20.97
N LEU A 76 12.11 9.89 20.10
CA LEU A 76 11.85 8.47 20.33
C LEU A 76 12.74 7.95 21.47
N ARG A 77 12.15 7.18 22.39
CA ARG A 77 12.78 6.51 23.54
C ARG A 77 13.23 5.12 23.11
N ARG A 78 14.40 4.65 23.56
CA ARG A 78 14.81 3.25 23.32
C ARG A 78 13.76 2.30 23.89
N PRO A 79 13.45 1.16 23.23
CA PRO A 79 12.56 0.15 23.79
C PRO A 79 12.94 -0.24 25.22
N ALA A 80 11.95 -0.23 26.12
CA ALA A 80 12.16 -0.59 27.52
C ALA A 80 12.49 -2.09 27.71
N VAL A 81 11.96 -2.93 26.81
CA VAL A 81 12.21 -4.38 26.79
C VAL A 81 13.05 -4.74 25.56
N ARG A 82 14.05 -5.60 25.74
CA ARG A 82 14.79 -6.22 24.63
C ARG A 82 14.83 -7.73 24.82
N LEU A 83 14.35 -8.48 23.83
CA LEU A 83 14.28 -9.94 23.82
C LEU A 83 15.19 -10.49 22.71
N MET A 84 16.10 -11.38 23.07
CA MET A 84 16.93 -12.12 22.12
C MET A 84 16.33 -13.51 21.91
N VAL A 85 15.98 -13.87 20.68
CA VAL A 85 15.28 -15.12 20.35
C VAL A 85 16.27 -16.13 19.75
N LYS A 86 16.48 -17.25 20.45
CA LYS A 86 17.50 -18.26 20.13
C LYS A 86 17.05 -19.15 18.97
N CYS A 87 17.85 -19.27 17.90
CA CYS A 87 17.43 -19.97 16.68
C CYS A 87 17.11 -21.46 16.93
N ASP A 88 18.12 -22.26 17.29
CA ASP A 88 17.97 -23.72 17.42
C ASP A 88 16.96 -24.11 18.50
N ALA A 89 16.96 -23.39 19.62
CA ALA A 89 16.04 -23.64 20.71
C ALA A 89 14.58 -23.35 20.31
N SER A 90 14.34 -22.28 19.53
CA SER A 90 12.99 -21.97 19.04
C SER A 90 12.51 -23.00 18.01
N ARG A 91 13.40 -23.45 17.13
CA ARG A 91 13.14 -24.52 16.16
C ARG A 91 12.81 -25.85 16.85
N ALA A 92 13.56 -26.21 17.88
CA ALA A 92 13.33 -27.43 18.65
C ALA A 92 12.03 -27.37 19.49
N ALA A 93 11.65 -26.18 19.97
CA ALA A 93 10.45 -25.99 20.79
C ALA A 93 9.16 -25.73 19.98
N GLY A 94 9.25 -25.45 18.67
CA GLY A 94 8.10 -25.05 17.84
C GLY A 94 7.51 -23.67 18.16
N ARG A 95 8.21 -22.86 18.95
CA ARG A 95 7.78 -21.53 19.43
C ARG A 95 9.02 -20.70 19.80
N GLU A 96 8.85 -19.40 20.03
CA GLU A 96 9.97 -18.55 20.46
C GLU A 96 10.57 -19.02 21.80
N VAL A 97 11.90 -19.11 21.83
CA VAL A 97 12.70 -19.37 23.03
C VAL A 97 13.70 -18.24 23.21
N TYR A 98 13.63 -17.56 24.35
CA TYR A 98 14.40 -16.35 24.63
C TYR A 98 15.69 -16.65 25.40
N ALA A 99 16.72 -15.84 25.18
CA ALA A 99 17.91 -15.83 26.01
C ALA A 99 17.63 -15.08 27.32
N GLY A 100 17.62 -15.79 28.45
CA GLY A 100 17.36 -15.20 29.78
C GLY A 100 15.87 -15.16 30.12
N ARG A 101 15.37 -14.03 30.64
CA ARG A 101 13.95 -13.87 30.96
C ARG A 101 13.13 -13.77 29.68
N GLY A 102 12.20 -14.70 29.49
CA GLY A 102 11.29 -14.71 28.34
C GLY A 102 10.07 -13.81 28.49
N ALA A 103 9.31 -13.72 27.39
CA ALA A 103 8.04 -12.98 27.28
C ALA A 103 7.03 -13.29 28.42
N ASP A 104 6.99 -14.53 28.91
CA ASP A 104 6.10 -14.96 29.99
C ASP A 104 6.23 -14.09 31.25
N SER A 105 7.44 -13.59 31.55
CA SER A 105 7.71 -12.73 32.70
C SER A 105 7.06 -11.34 32.63
N LEU A 106 6.53 -10.97 31.46
CA LEU A 106 5.86 -9.71 31.18
C LEU A 106 4.32 -9.83 31.25
N GLY A 107 3.79 -11.03 31.51
CA GLY A 107 2.34 -11.25 31.69
C GLY A 107 1.50 -10.84 30.48
N GLY A 108 2.06 -10.87 29.28
CA GLY A 108 1.42 -10.41 28.05
C GLY A 108 1.28 -8.88 27.94
N ARG A 109 1.96 -8.07 28.76
CA ARG A 109 1.87 -6.60 28.76
C ARG A 109 3.23 -5.92 28.70
N VAL A 110 3.33 -4.82 27.95
CA VAL A 110 4.56 -4.01 27.84
C VAL A 110 4.25 -2.52 27.87
N GLU A 111 4.98 -1.79 28.71
CA GLU A 111 5.08 -0.32 28.69
C GLU A 111 6.45 0.10 28.12
N GLY A 112 6.52 1.22 27.40
CA GLY A 112 7.79 1.76 26.88
C GLY A 112 8.41 1.00 25.69
N GLY A 113 7.68 0.03 25.11
CA GLY A 113 8.04 -0.61 23.85
C GLY A 113 9.00 -1.80 23.97
N PHE A 114 9.21 -2.48 22.83
CA PHE A 114 10.01 -3.71 22.77
C PHE A 114 10.95 -3.75 21.54
N GLU A 115 12.10 -4.41 21.70
CA GLU A 115 12.99 -4.83 20.60
C GLU A 115 13.11 -6.37 20.62
N PHE A 116 12.62 -7.04 19.58
CA PHE A 116 12.95 -8.44 19.33
C PHE A 116 14.17 -8.52 18.41
N VAL A 117 15.16 -9.31 18.82
CA VAL A 117 16.35 -9.62 18.04
C VAL A 117 16.42 -11.13 17.84
N TYR A 118 16.27 -11.57 16.59
CA TYR A 118 16.29 -12.98 16.23
C TYR A 118 17.70 -13.38 15.77
N GLU A 119 18.22 -14.49 16.27
CA GLU A 119 19.51 -15.01 15.81
C GLU A 119 19.48 -15.29 14.30
N ALA A 120 20.32 -14.55 13.57
CA ALA A 120 20.40 -14.58 12.12
C ALA A 120 20.77 -15.97 11.55
N LEU A 121 21.51 -16.76 12.35
CA LEU A 121 22.08 -18.05 11.96
C LEU A 121 21.72 -19.13 12.97
N ASP A 122 21.61 -20.37 12.47
CA ASP A 122 21.49 -21.58 13.27
C ASP A 122 22.85 -22.11 13.76
N GLY A 123 22.85 -23.14 14.60
CA GLY A 123 24.08 -23.76 15.12
C GLY A 123 24.99 -24.40 14.08
N THR A 124 24.56 -24.48 12.81
CA THR A 124 25.37 -24.91 11.66
C THR A 124 25.85 -23.75 10.78
N GLY A 125 25.57 -22.50 11.18
CA GLY A 125 25.92 -21.28 10.45
C GLY A 125 25.01 -20.97 9.25
N ARG A 126 23.84 -21.61 9.14
CA ARG A 126 22.87 -21.36 8.06
C ARG A 126 21.85 -20.30 8.47
N PRO A 127 21.26 -19.53 7.54
CA PRO A 127 20.20 -18.57 7.85
C PRO A 127 19.06 -19.22 8.65
N CYS A 128 18.66 -18.59 9.76
CA CYS A 128 17.64 -19.18 10.63
C CYS A 128 16.24 -19.12 10.00
N VAL A 129 15.50 -20.23 10.12
CA VAL A 129 14.08 -20.32 9.83
C VAL A 129 13.34 -20.58 11.14
N TYR A 130 12.54 -19.61 11.57
CA TYR A 130 11.70 -19.66 12.75
C TYR A 130 10.28 -20.14 12.39
N PRO A 131 9.60 -20.89 13.27
CA PRO A 131 8.14 -21.01 13.19
C PRO A 131 7.52 -19.62 13.38
N PHE A 132 6.44 -19.30 12.64
CA PHE A 132 5.71 -18.05 12.88
C PHE A 132 4.95 -18.13 14.21
N SER A 133 5.54 -17.60 15.27
CA SER A 133 4.95 -17.55 16.61
C SER A 133 5.27 -16.22 17.31
N PRO A 134 5.04 -15.05 16.66
CA PRO A 134 5.43 -13.78 17.22
C PRO A 134 4.63 -13.48 18.49
N TRP A 135 5.34 -13.24 19.58
CA TRP A 135 4.70 -12.76 20.79
C TRP A 135 4.18 -11.32 20.58
N GLN A 136 2.85 -11.14 20.63
CA GLN A 136 2.19 -9.84 20.49
C GLN A 136 1.63 -9.37 21.84
N PRO A 137 2.43 -8.64 22.67
CA PRO A 137 1.93 -8.11 23.93
C PRO A 137 0.84 -7.05 23.74
N GLN A 138 -0.08 -6.99 24.70
CA GLN A 138 -0.90 -5.81 24.90
C GLN A 138 0.01 -4.66 25.36
N ILE A 139 0.03 -3.57 24.60
CA ILE A 139 0.74 -2.37 25.00
C ILE A 139 -0.08 -1.58 26.03
N VAL A 140 0.60 -1.07 27.06
CA VAL A 140 0.00 -0.30 28.15
C VAL A 140 0.86 0.94 28.49
N GLY A 141 0.29 1.87 29.24
CA GLY A 141 0.98 3.09 29.68
C GLY A 141 1.12 4.14 28.57
N SER A 142 2.11 5.03 28.70
CA SER A 142 2.34 6.09 27.71
C SER A 142 3.09 5.57 26.48
N LEU A 143 2.49 5.76 25.32
CA LEU A 143 3.00 5.43 24.00
C LEU A 143 3.95 6.51 23.44
N ASP A 144 4.04 7.69 24.07
CA ASP A 144 4.75 8.80 23.45
C ASP A 144 6.27 8.55 23.37
N GLY A 145 6.82 8.74 22.17
CA GLY A 145 8.18 8.36 21.82
C GLY A 145 8.44 6.84 21.79
N THR A 146 7.43 5.96 21.90
CA THR A 146 7.66 4.53 22.06
C THR A 146 8.02 3.83 20.74
N GLN A 147 8.95 2.87 20.81
CA GLN A 147 9.48 2.12 19.67
C GLN A 147 9.16 0.62 19.77
N TYR A 148 8.81 0.01 18.63
CA TYR A 148 8.58 -1.42 18.44
C TYR A 148 9.48 -1.92 17.32
N ILE A 149 10.50 -2.70 17.65
CA ILE A 149 11.53 -3.11 16.70
C ILE A 149 11.52 -4.63 16.59
N VAL A 150 11.49 -5.14 15.36
CA VAL A 150 11.62 -6.56 15.02
C VAL A 150 12.74 -6.71 14.00
N ARG A 151 13.80 -7.46 14.34
CA ARG A 151 14.95 -7.58 13.45
C ARG A 151 15.80 -8.84 13.61
N SER A 152 16.59 -9.12 12.59
CA SER A 152 17.75 -10.02 12.67
C SER A 152 18.83 -9.48 13.61
N SER A 153 19.63 -10.41 14.19
CA SER A 153 20.80 -10.10 15.02
C SER A 153 22.00 -9.59 14.20
N ILE A 154 22.06 -9.92 12.91
CA ILE A 154 23.11 -9.50 11.98
C ILE A 154 22.48 -8.63 10.87
N PRO A 155 22.79 -7.32 10.81
CA PRO A 155 22.31 -6.44 9.75
C PRO A 155 22.62 -6.98 8.35
N GLY A 156 21.65 -6.90 7.44
CA GLY A 156 21.74 -7.44 6.08
C GLY A 156 21.57 -8.96 5.96
N ARG A 157 21.46 -9.70 7.08
CA ARG A 157 21.20 -11.16 7.08
C ARG A 157 19.77 -11.43 7.47
N ARG A 158 18.89 -11.67 6.49
CA ARG A 158 17.49 -12.00 6.75
C ARG A 158 17.31 -13.26 7.60
N VAL A 159 16.42 -13.20 8.58
CA VAL A 159 15.76 -14.36 9.20
C VAL A 159 14.44 -14.64 8.48
N THR A 160 14.02 -15.90 8.43
CA THR A 160 12.72 -16.27 7.84
C THR A 160 11.73 -16.68 8.94
N PHE A 161 10.57 -16.06 9.00
CA PHE A 161 9.40 -16.61 9.70
C PHE A 161 8.59 -17.42 8.70
N ARG A 162 8.46 -18.72 8.96
CA ARG A 162 7.72 -19.65 8.09
C ARG A 162 6.50 -20.21 8.81
N THR A 163 5.38 -20.26 8.10
CA THR A 163 4.17 -20.95 8.56
C THR A 163 3.35 -21.50 7.39
N ASP A 164 2.74 -22.66 7.60
CA ASP A 164 1.66 -23.22 6.78
C ASP A 164 0.27 -22.80 7.30
N ASP A 165 0.18 -22.23 8.51
CA ASP A 165 -1.03 -21.54 8.96
C ASP A 165 -1.36 -20.44 7.97
N GLN A 166 -2.65 -20.30 7.76
CA GLN A 166 -3.22 -19.16 7.11
C GLN A 166 -2.90 -17.91 7.95
N TRP A 167 -3.12 -17.90 9.27
CA TRP A 167 -3.07 -16.66 10.03
C TRP A 167 -1.68 -16.28 10.54
N ALA A 168 -1.16 -15.14 10.06
CA ALA A 168 0.11 -14.62 10.52
C ALA A 168 0.13 -13.09 10.41
N THR A 169 0.11 -12.38 11.54
CA THR A 169 0.29 -10.92 11.58
C THR A 169 1.58 -10.57 12.32
N LEU A 170 2.30 -9.57 11.82
CA LEU A 170 3.39 -8.93 12.53
C LEU A 170 3.07 -7.43 12.71
N GLY A 171 3.29 -6.90 13.91
CA GLY A 171 3.08 -5.50 14.24
C GLY A 171 2.58 -5.29 15.67
N PRO A 172 2.68 -4.06 16.20
CA PRO A 172 2.12 -3.71 17.50
C PRO A 172 0.59 -3.57 17.40
N ARG A 173 -0.10 -3.88 18.50
CA ARG A 173 -1.54 -3.66 18.65
C ARG A 173 -1.83 -2.46 19.54
N LEU A 174 -2.16 -1.34 18.93
CA LEU A 174 -2.30 -0.02 19.53
C LEU A 174 -3.70 0.53 19.19
N LEU A 175 -4.60 0.39 20.15
CA LEU A 175 -5.94 0.97 20.06
C LEU A 175 -5.88 2.39 20.65
N ASP A 176 -6.25 3.36 19.82
CA ASP A 176 -6.37 4.79 20.16
C ASP A 176 -5.11 5.43 20.76
N PHE A 177 -4.09 5.63 19.93
CA PHE A 177 -2.85 6.30 20.36
C PHE A 177 -2.98 7.84 20.46
N GLY A 178 -4.09 8.42 20.00
CA GLY A 178 -4.38 9.85 20.11
C GLY A 178 -3.23 10.75 19.59
N PRO A 179 -2.77 11.74 20.38
CA PRO A 179 -1.72 12.69 19.99
C PRO A 179 -0.28 12.19 20.23
N GLN A 180 -0.08 10.90 20.52
CA GLN A 180 1.22 10.35 20.91
C GLN A 180 2.07 9.96 19.69
N ARG A 181 3.40 9.94 19.85
CA ARG A 181 4.32 9.55 18.77
C ARG A 181 4.82 8.13 18.93
N VAL A 182 4.59 7.30 17.91
CA VAL A 182 4.93 5.88 17.90
C VAL A 182 5.76 5.53 16.68
N HIS A 183 6.69 4.59 16.86
CA HIS A 183 7.52 4.06 15.79
C HIS A 183 7.51 2.54 15.79
N PHE A 184 7.28 1.94 14.62
CA PHE A 184 7.45 0.51 14.37
C PHE A 184 8.49 0.32 13.27
N GLU A 185 9.42 -0.61 13.48
CA GLU A 185 10.45 -0.92 12.51
C GLU A 185 10.68 -2.42 12.33
N LEU A 186 10.72 -2.85 11.07
CA LEU A 186 11.01 -4.19 10.63
C LEU A 186 12.30 -4.19 9.79
N ARG A 187 13.29 -4.99 10.17
CA ARG A 187 14.59 -5.09 9.47
C ARG A 187 15.03 -6.53 9.26
N ASP A 188 15.52 -6.82 8.07
CA ASP A 188 16.14 -8.12 7.76
C ASP A 188 15.22 -9.29 8.13
N VAL A 189 13.95 -9.22 7.70
CA VAL A 189 12.94 -10.25 7.93
C VAL A 189 12.33 -10.71 6.60
N GLU A 190 12.20 -12.02 6.42
CA GLU A 190 11.40 -12.65 5.39
C GLU A 190 10.18 -13.33 6.02
N LEU A 191 8.98 -13.02 5.52
CA LEU A 191 7.76 -13.75 5.85
C LEU A 191 7.47 -14.73 4.71
N ASP A 192 7.38 -16.02 5.03
CA ASP A 192 7.24 -17.11 4.06
C ASP A 192 6.05 -18.01 4.42
N PHE A 193 5.20 -18.27 3.43
CA PHE A 193 3.89 -18.91 3.60
C PHE A 193 3.70 -20.07 2.60
N PRO A 194 4.51 -21.14 2.68
CA PRO A 194 4.46 -22.24 1.73
C PRO A 194 3.09 -22.91 1.71
N GLY A 195 2.40 -22.84 0.57
CA GLY A 195 1.11 -23.51 0.36
C GLY A 195 -0.13 -22.79 0.89
N ALA A 196 0.00 -21.59 1.48
CA ALA A 196 -1.16 -20.82 1.93
C ALA A 196 -2.08 -20.42 0.76
N ILE A 197 -3.40 -20.62 0.90
CA ILE A 197 -4.39 -20.36 -0.18
C ILE A 197 -5.40 -19.23 0.12
N GLN A 198 -5.52 -18.81 1.38
CA GLN A 198 -6.06 -17.52 1.84
C GLN A 198 -5.54 -17.25 3.25
N PRO A 199 -5.03 -16.03 3.53
CA PRO A 199 -5.32 -15.38 4.81
C PRO A 199 -5.29 -13.85 4.79
N LYS A 200 -5.82 -13.23 5.85
CA LYS A 200 -5.68 -11.77 6.06
C LYS A 200 -4.20 -11.39 6.29
N GLY A 201 -3.87 -10.12 6.05
CA GLY A 201 -2.54 -9.72 5.61
C GLY A 201 -1.37 -9.88 6.60
N ALA A 202 -0.16 -10.01 6.06
CA ALA A 202 1.02 -10.48 6.79
C ALA A 202 1.69 -9.42 7.67
N LEU A 203 1.97 -8.24 7.10
CA LEU A 203 2.43 -7.08 7.86
C LEU A 203 1.24 -6.16 8.10
N TYR A 204 0.70 -6.22 9.31
CA TYR A 204 -0.55 -5.56 9.72
C TYR A 204 -0.37 -4.85 11.07
N PRO A 205 0.33 -3.70 11.13
CA PRO A 205 0.41 -2.89 12.33
C PRO A 205 -0.97 -2.32 12.72
N GLU A 206 -1.57 -2.84 13.79
CA GLU A 206 -2.90 -2.41 14.27
C GLU A 206 -2.79 -1.11 15.08
N ALA A 207 -2.50 0.03 14.43
CA ALA A 207 -2.34 1.33 15.09
C ALA A 207 -3.45 2.33 14.72
N TYR A 208 -4.52 2.39 15.52
CA TYR A 208 -5.72 3.18 15.23
C TYR A 208 -5.84 4.43 16.15
N GLY A 209 -6.72 5.38 15.77
CA GLY A 209 -7.06 6.57 16.57
C GLY A 209 -6.01 7.69 16.59
N GLY A 210 -4.96 7.58 15.77
CA GLY A 210 -3.96 8.64 15.62
C GLY A 210 -4.55 9.97 15.19
N SER A 211 -4.28 11.03 15.96
CA SER A 211 -4.72 12.40 15.68
C SER A 211 -3.57 13.38 15.85
N GLY A 212 -3.52 14.45 15.03
CA GLY A 212 -2.45 15.44 15.13
C GLY A 212 -2.42 16.11 16.51
N PRO A 213 -1.24 16.34 17.12
CA PRO A 213 0.12 16.23 16.57
C PRO A 213 0.76 14.82 16.66
N GLY A 214 0.00 13.80 17.06
CA GLY A 214 0.46 12.41 17.10
C GLY A 214 0.84 11.88 15.73
N LEU A 215 1.73 10.89 15.72
CA LEU A 215 2.29 10.33 14.50
C LEU A 215 2.69 8.88 14.71
N PHE A 216 2.23 8.00 13.83
CA PHE A 216 2.75 6.65 13.69
C PHE A 216 3.74 6.59 12.52
N THR A 217 4.96 6.14 12.79
CA THR A 217 5.99 5.91 11.76
C THR A 217 6.21 4.41 11.60
N VAL A 218 6.23 3.94 10.35
CA VAL A 218 6.51 2.55 9.98
C VAL A 218 7.70 2.53 9.05
N VAL A 219 8.71 1.74 9.41
CA VAL A 219 9.93 1.56 8.63
C VAL A 219 10.13 0.08 8.32
N ILE A 220 10.36 -0.25 7.05
CA ILE A 220 10.59 -1.62 6.58
C ILE A 220 11.87 -1.61 5.74
N ARG A 221 12.91 -2.34 6.17
CA ARG A 221 14.22 -2.36 5.50
C ARG A 221 14.65 -3.79 5.17
N ARG A 222 15.23 -3.98 3.99
CA ARG A 222 15.91 -5.25 3.58
C ARG A 222 15.05 -6.50 3.84
N SER A 223 13.75 -6.35 3.70
CA SER A 223 12.77 -7.35 4.13
C SER A 223 12.02 -7.91 2.93
N ARG A 224 11.53 -9.14 3.06
CA ARG A 224 10.65 -9.75 2.07
C ARG A 224 9.31 -10.07 2.70
N ILE A 225 8.27 -9.38 2.25
CA ILE A 225 6.93 -9.49 2.82
C ILE A 225 6.04 -10.18 1.80
N TYR A 226 5.69 -11.42 2.09
CA TYR A 226 4.65 -12.17 1.39
C TYR A 226 3.36 -12.08 2.19
N GLY A 227 2.18 -12.12 1.57
CA GLY A 227 0.91 -12.20 2.30
C GLY A 227 -0.28 -12.55 1.42
N GLY A 228 -1.21 -13.34 1.95
CA GLY A 228 -2.26 -14.00 1.16
C GLY A 228 -3.63 -13.28 1.08
N LYS A 229 -3.68 -11.98 1.42
CA LYS A 229 -4.77 -11.05 1.09
C LYS A 229 -4.24 -9.63 0.89
N ASN A 230 -3.37 -9.21 1.82
CA ASN A 230 -2.46 -8.09 1.65
C ASN A 230 -1.07 -8.47 2.16
N ALA A 231 0.02 -8.13 1.45
CA ALA A 231 1.36 -8.29 2.02
C ALA A 231 1.61 -7.21 3.08
N LEU A 232 1.26 -5.96 2.76
CA LEU A 232 1.29 -4.81 3.67
C LEU A 232 -0.06 -4.09 3.71
N PHE A 233 -0.54 -3.83 4.92
CA PHE A 233 -1.66 -2.92 5.20
C PHE A 233 -1.23 -1.95 6.29
N LEU A 234 -1.60 -0.67 6.15
CA LEU A 234 -1.40 0.32 7.19
C LEU A 234 -2.71 1.05 7.55
N PRO A 235 -2.87 1.44 8.83
CA PRO A 235 -3.99 2.23 9.28
C PRO A 235 -3.93 3.66 8.70
N SER A 236 -5.10 4.17 8.33
CA SER A 236 -5.30 5.53 7.84
C SER A 236 -5.00 6.59 8.90
N GLY A 237 -4.85 7.85 8.48
CA GLY A 237 -4.66 8.99 9.37
C GLY A 237 -3.19 9.43 9.46
N GLN A 238 -2.74 9.76 10.67
CA GLN A 238 -1.41 10.32 10.93
C GLN A 238 -0.31 9.23 10.89
N THR A 239 -0.13 8.61 9.73
CA THR A 239 0.80 7.49 9.49
C THR A 239 1.82 7.87 8.41
N MET A 240 3.11 7.61 8.64
CA MET A 240 4.18 7.72 7.64
C MET A 240 4.85 6.36 7.43
N LEU A 241 4.99 5.94 6.18
CA LEU A 241 5.65 4.71 5.76
C LEU A 241 6.95 5.03 5.03
N TYR A 242 8.05 4.39 5.43
CA TYR A 242 9.27 4.26 4.65
C TYR A 242 9.60 2.79 4.39
N VAL A 243 9.83 2.43 3.14
CA VAL A 243 10.26 1.08 2.72
C VAL A 243 11.52 1.20 1.88
N GLU A 244 12.57 0.48 2.25
CA GLU A 244 13.81 0.42 1.47
C GLU A 244 14.37 -1.00 1.28
N ASP A 245 15.03 -1.20 0.15
CA ASP A 245 15.75 -2.42 -0.23
C ASP A 245 14.92 -3.72 -0.06
N SER A 246 13.60 -3.64 -0.29
CA SER A 246 12.64 -4.68 0.09
C SER A 246 11.83 -5.25 -1.09
N ASP A 247 11.35 -6.48 -0.92
CA ASP A 247 10.54 -7.23 -1.89
C ASP A 247 9.16 -7.50 -1.28
N LEU A 248 8.11 -6.90 -1.83
CA LEU A 248 6.73 -7.17 -1.45
C LEU A 248 6.13 -8.13 -2.48
N ALA A 249 6.08 -9.39 -2.08
CA ALA A 249 5.78 -10.53 -2.93
C ALA A 249 4.28 -10.67 -3.21
N GLY A 250 3.98 -11.20 -4.40
CA GLY A 250 2.62 -11.31 -4.92
C GLY A 250 1.75 -12.28 -4.12
N ASN A 251 0.50 -11.88 -3.90
CA ASN A 251 -0.51 -12.61 -3.15
C ASN A 251 -1.02 -13.86 -3.92
N VAL A 252 -1.36 -14.91 -3.17
CA VAL A 252 -1.93 -16.20 -3.61
C VAL A 252 -3.44 -16.38 -3.33
N GLY A 253 -4.05 -15.41 -2.68
CA GLY A 253 -5.44 -15.40 -2.25
C GLY A 253 -6.46 -15.65 -3.37
N THR A 254 -7.71 -15.82 -2.94
CA THR A 254 -8.81 -16.31 -3.78
C THR A 254 -10.09 -15.49 -3.60
N ASN A 255 -10.01 -14.32 -2.98
CA ASN A 255 -11.13 -13.39 -2.88
C ASN A 255 -11.09 -12.36 -4.03
N THR A 256 -12.26 -11.89 -4.44
CA THR A 256 -12.47 -11.27 -5.75
C THR A 256 -12.49 -9.75 -5.70
N ASP A 257 -12.58 -9.12 -4.53
CA ASP A 257 -13.03 -7.71 -4.42
C ASP A 257 -12.12 -6.78 -3.61
N GLN A 258 -11.22 -7.30 -2.75
CA GLN A 258 -10.42 -6.48 -1.82
C GLN A 258 -9.02 -7.07 -1.51
N GLU A 259 -8.35 -7.66 -2.49
CA GLU A 259 -6.99 -8.20 -2.34
C GLU A 259 -5.95 -7.31 -3.03
N HIS A 260 -4.88 -6.90 -2.35
CA HIS A 260 -3.88 -5.98 -2.91
C HIS A 260 -2.48 -6.40 -2.44
N THR A 261 -1.38 -6.12 -3.15
CA THR A 261 -0.05 -6.44 -2.55
C THR A 261 0.20 -5.46 -1.41
N THR A 262 -0.24 -4.21 -1.60
CA THR A 262 -0.19 -3.17 -0.56
C THR A 262 -1.46 -2.32 -0.60
N TYR A 263 -2.01 -2.07 0.59
CA TYR A 263 -3.24 -1.32 0.78
C TYR A 263 -3.01 -0.14 1.74
N LEU A 264 -2.75 1.04 1.18
CA LEU A 264 -2.55 2.29 1.93
C LEU A 264 -3.70 3.24 1.63
N ASN A 265 -4.68 3.32 2.54
CA ASN A 265 -5.78 4.27 2.43
C ASN A 265 -5.51 5.46 3.36
N GLY A 266 -5.24 6.65 2.81
CA GLY A 266 -5.34 7.90 3.59
C GLY A 266 -4.29 8.11 4.67
N ILE A 267 -3.07 7.61 4.46
CA ILE A 267 -1.91 7.91 5.31
C ILE A 267 -1.27 9.26 4.92
N LEU A 268 -0.37 9.82 5.73
CA LEU A 268 0.33 11.07 5.40
C LEU A 268 1.38 10.88 4.32
N VAL A 269 2.28 9.89 4.49
CA VAL A 269 3.41 9.70 3.58
C VAL A 269 3.62 8.22 3.28
N SER A 270 3.85 7.91 2.01
CA SER A 270 4.52 6.69 1.57
C SER A 270 5.83 7.06 0.88
N HIS A 271 6.92 6.41 1.26
CA HIS A 271 8.21 6.52 0.58
C HIS A 271 8.75 5.12 0.33
N LEU A 272 8.77 4.71 -0.94
CA LEU A 272 9.15 3.38 -1.40
C LEU A 272 10.43 3.52 -2.23
N ARG A 273 11.55 2.98 -1.74
CA ARG A 273 12.89 3.17 -2.30
C ARG A 273 13.59 1.84 -2.59
N ASN A 274 14.28 1.73 -3.72
CA ASN A 274 15.07 0.53 -4.09
C ASN A 274 14.29 -0.79 -3.86
N SER A 275 13.01 -0.83 -4.21
CA SER A 275 12.11 -1.89 -3.75
C SER A 275 11.22 -2.39 -4.90
N VAL A 276 10.66 -3.59 -4.74
CA VAL A 276 9.87 -4.29 -5.76
C VAL A 276 8.51 -4.65 -5.18
N TRP A 277 7.46 -4.30 -5.92
CA TRP A 277 6.09 -4.76 -5.70
C TRP A 277 5.73 -5.76 -6.80
N HIS A 278 5.52 -7.00 -6.41
CA HIS A 278 4.98 -8.05 -7.27
C HIS A 278 3.45 -8.05 -7.24
N GLY A 279 2.83 -8.79 -8.15
CA GLY A 279 1.43 -8.62 -8.46
C GLY A 279 0.45 -9.56 -7.78
N GLN A 280 -0.81 -9.12 -7.79
CA GLN A 280 -1.94 -9.93 -7.38
C GLN A 280 -2.29 -10.98 -8.42
N LYS A 281 -2.76 -12.12 -7.92
CA LYS A 281 -3.52 -13.09 -8.69
C LYS A 281 -4.85 -12.47 -9.14
N ALA A 282 -5.19 -12.64 -10.41
CA ALA A 282 -6.52 -12.30 -10.90
C ALA A 282 -7.56 -13.32 -10.44
N TRP A 283 -8.80 -12.89 -10.23
CA TRP A 283 -9.93 -13.79 -10.00
C TRP A 283 -10.62 -14.14 -11.31
N GLN A 284 -10.53 -15.40 -11.76
CA GLN A 284 -11.25 -15.91 -12.92
C GLN A 284 -11.12 -14.99 -14.16
N ASP A 285 -12.22 -14.41 -14.64
CA ASP A 285 -12.33 -13.45 -15.73
C ASP A 285 -12.49 -11.99 -15.25
N GLN A 286 -12.46 -11.75 -13.94
CA GLN A 286 -12.61 -10.43 -13.32
C GLN A 286 -11.25 -9.73 -13.14
N ALA A 287 -11.16 -8.49 -13.61
CA ALA A 287 -10.01 -7.61 -13.35
C ALA A 287 -10.03 -7.19 -11.88
N SER A 288 -9.30 -7.93 -11.04
CA SER A 288 -9.23 -7.69 -9.60
C SER A 288 -7.80 -7.63 -9.07
N GLY A 289 -7.68 -6.96 -7.93
CA GLY A 289 -6.51 -6.80 -7.10
C GLY A 289 -5.43 -5.89 -7.66
N HIS A 290 -4.97 -4.95 -6.84
CA HIS A 290 -3.94 -3.97 -7.21
C HIS A 290 -2.58 -4.38 -6.67
N GLN A 291 -1.53 -4.15 -7.44
CA GLN A 291 -0.15 -4.34 -7.04
C GLN A 291 0.17 -3.32 -5.94
N LEU A 292 0.11 -2.03 -6.26
CA LEU A 292 0.28 -0.93 -5.31
C LEU A 292 -0.98 -0.06 -5.28
N LYS A 293 -1.79 -0.16 -4.22
CA LYS A 293 -2.83 0.83 -3.92
C LYS A 293 -2.30 1.82 -2.90
N ASP A 294 -2.01 3.04 -3.35
CA ASP A 294 -1.33 4.06 -2.55
C ASP A 294 -2.10 5.39 -2.55
N LYS A 295 -2.92 5.57 -1.53
CA LYS A 295 -3.73 6.76 -1.29
C LYS A 295 -3.14 7.62 -0.18
N ALA A 296 -1.82 7.59 0.02
CA ALA A 296 -1.12 8.54 0.90
C ALA A 296 -1.25 9.99 0.39
N TYR A 297 -1.12 10.97 1.28
CA TYR A 297 -1.09 12.39 0.89
C TYR A 297 0.18 12.74 0.10
N LEU A 298 1.35 12.36 0.59
CA LEU A 298 2.63 12.47 -0.15
C LEU A 298 3.11 11.06 -0.50
N ARG A 299 3.48 10.86 -1.77
CA ARG A 299 3.95 9.59 -2.32
C ARG A 299 5.31 9.80 -2.97
N VAL A 300 6.33 9.07 -2.52
CA VAL A 300 7.72 9.18 -3.01
C VAL A 300 8.18 7.81 -3.51
N TYR A 301 8.50 7.69 -4.79
CA TYR A 301 8.93 6.44 -5.41
C TYR A 301 10.34 6.58 -6.03
N GLU A 302 11.35 5.94 -5.44
CA GLU A 302 12.75 6.01 -5.88
C GLU A 302 13.26 4.63 -6.28
N ASN A 303 13.65 4.42 -7.55
CA ASN A 303 14.12 3.11 -8.04
C ASN A 303 13.11 1.98 -7.73
N LEU A 304 11.81 2.29 -7.79
CA LEU A 304 10.71 1.39 -7.50
C LEU A 304 10.38 0.55 -8.73
N THR A 305 10.28 -0.77 -8.58
CA THR A 305 9.69 -1.64 -9.61
C THR A 305 8.30 -2.08 -9.18
N VAL A 306 7.31 -1.96 -10.06
CA VAL A 306 5.95 -2.49 -9.84
C VAL A 306 5.58 -3.41 -11.00
N SER A 307 5.19 -4.63 -10.67
CA SER A 307 4.93 -5.73 -11.61
C SER A 307 3.56 -6.36 -11.35
N ASN A 308 2.81 -6.74 -12.39
CA ASN A 308 1.61 -7.57 -12.20
C ASN A 308 1.91 -9.08 -12.12
N VAL A 309 3.17 -9.52 -12.23
CA VAL A 309 3.57 -10.92 -12.09
C VAL A 309 3.31 -11.40 -10.65
N PRO A 310 2.43 -12.40 -10.42
CA PRO A 310 2.25 -13.03 -9.11
C PRO A 310 3.22 -14.21 -8.92
N ALA A 311 3.31 -14.75 -7.71
CA ALA A 311 4.25 -15.84 -7.40
C ALA A 311 3.98 -17.16 -8.15
N ALA A 312 2.70 -17.49 -8.44
CA ALA A 312 2.31 -18.76 -9.08
C ALA A 312 0.89 -18.74 -9.71
N SER A 313 0.50 -17.68 -10.43
CA SER A 313 -0.87 -17.59 -10.96
C SER A 313 -1.06 -16.64 -12.15
N THR A 314 -2.31 -16.48 -12.58
CA THR A 314 -2.73 -15.51 -13.60
C THR A 314 -2.48 -14.08 -13.11
N PRO A 315 -1.73 -13.24 -13.85
CA PRO A 315 -1.51 -11.84 -13.51
C PRO A 315 -2.81 -11.04 -13.46
N SER A 316 -2.91 -10.09 -12.53
CA SER A 316 -4.00 -9.11 -12.50
C SER A 316 -3.97 -8.14 -13.69
N ALA A 317 -5.17 -7.76 -14.14
CA ALA A 317 -5.42 -6.83 -15.24
C ALA A 317 -5.62 -5.36 -14.79
N MET A 318 -5.45 -5.08 -13.50
CA MET A 318 -5.60 -3.74 -12.92
C MET A 318 -4.42 -2.81 -13.31
N PRO A 319 -4.54 -1.49 -13.08
CA PRO A 319 -3.40 -0.59 -13.07
C PRO A 319 -2.40 -1.04 -12.00
N LEU A 320 -1.11 -1.05 -12.38
CA LEU A 320 0.01 -1.40 -11.50
C LEU A 320 0.06 -0.49 -10.27
N ILE A 321 -0.23 0.80 -10.45
CA ILE A 321 -0.35 1.76 -9.36
C ILE A 321 -1.74 2.38 -9.39
N ASP A 322 -2.46 2.25 -8.28
CA ASP A 322 -3.72 2.93 -8.00
C ASP A 322 -3.52 3.98 -6.92
N ALA A 323 -3.24 5.21 -7.34
CA ALA A 323 -2.92 6.32 -6.45
C ALA A 323 -4.06 7.35 -6.39
N SER A 324 -4.05 8.24 -5.40
CA SER A 324 -5.03 9.35 -5.38
C SER A 324 -4.52 10.51 -6.24
N SER A 325 -5.41 11.16 -6.97
CA SER A 325 -5.09 12.43 -7.63
C SER A 325 -4.99 13.58 -6.62
N PHE A 326 -5.56 13.43 -5.43
CA PHE A 326 -5.37 14.34 -4.30
C PHE A 326 -4.02 14.06 -3.61
N GLY A 327 -3.39 15.13 -3.13
CA GLY A 327 -2.03 15.08 -2.58
C GLY A 327 -0.94 15.24 -3.65
N PHE A 328 0.23 14.69 -3.35
CA PHE A 328 1.48 14.92 -4.06
C PHE A 328 2.17 13.60 -4.39
N THR A 329 2.70 13.47 -5.61
CA THR A 329 3.49 12.31 -6.01
C THR A 329 4.82 12.80 -6.59
N TRP A 330 5.94 12.28 -6.10
CA TRP A 330 7.24 12.46 -6.73
C TRP A 330 7.86 11.10 -7.00
N SER A 331 8.32 10.88 -8.22
CA SER A 331 8.90 9.61 -8.61
C SER A 331 10.14 9.82 -9.46
N ASN A 332 11.15 8.99 -9.24
CA ASN A 332 12.33 8.88 -10.09
C ASN A 332 12.72 7.40 -10.28
N ASN A 333 13.02 7.02 -11.52
CA ASN A 333 13.37 5.66 -11.93
C ASN A 333 12.29 4.60 -11.59
N LEU A 334 11.02 4.95 -11.77
CA LEU A 334 9.92 3.98 -11.66
C LEU A 334 9.96 2.99 -12.84
N ARG A 335 10.06 1.69 -12.57
CA ARG A 335 9.92 0.61 -13.56
C ARG A 335 8.54 -0.03 -13.44
N LEU A 336 7.83 -0.09 -14.56
CA LEU A 336 6.50 -0.67 -14.67
C LEU A 336 6.58 -1.90 -15.57
N LEU A 337 6.22 -3.06 -15.02
CA LEU A 337 6.24 -4.36 -15.70
C LEU A 337 4.82 -4.92 -15.80
N ARG A 338 4.30 -5.07 -17.02
CA ARG A 338 2.99 -5.69 -17.28
C ARG A 338 3.15 -6.91 -18.18
N VAL A 339 3.02 -8.10 -17.60
CA VAL A 339 2.78 -9.34 -18.36
C VAL A 339 1.31 -9.46 -18.74
N ALA A 340 1.02 -10.28 -19.76
CA ALA A 340 -0.33 -10.53 -20.23
C ALA A 340 -1.19 -11.20 -19.13
N PRO A 341 -2.28 -10.57 -18.67
CA PRO A 341 -3.27 -11.21 -17.82
C PRO A 341 -4.29 -11.96 -18.69
N ALA A 342 -5.20 -12.74 -18.07
CA ALA A 342 -6.27 -13.42 -18.80
C ALA A 342 -7.46 -12.51 -19.14
N GLN A 343 -7.59 -11.36 -18.48
CA GLN A 343 -8.71 -10.43 -18.62
C GLN A 343 -8.36 -9.24 -19.52
N ALA A 344 -9.38 -8.50 -19.96
CA ALA A 344 -9.18 -7.19 -20.57
C ALA A 344 -8.54 -6.23 -19.54
N VAL A 345 -7.37 -5.67 -19.88
CA VAL A 345 -6.66 -4.69 -19.04
C VAL A 345 -7.30 -3.31 -19.11
N ARG A 346 -7.18 -2.55 -18.02
CA ARG A 346 -7.41 -1.09 -18.07
C ARG A 346 -6.30 -0.41 -18.88
N ASP A 347 -6.66 0.71 -19.51
CA ASP A 347 -5.80 1.41 -20.46
C ASP A 347 -4.55 2.08 -19.85
N SER A 348 -4.55 2.40 -18.55
CA SER A 348 -3.38 2.91 -17.83
C SER A 348 -2.61 1.82 -17.09
N LEU A 349 -1.31 2.09 -16.87
CA LEU A 349 -0.46 1.42 -15.89
C LEU A 349 -0.54 2.10 -14.52
N VAL A 350 -0.68 3.43 -14.49
CA VAL A 350 -0.78 4.26 -13.29
C VAL A 350 -2.07 5.06 -13.37
N ASP A 351 -2.95 4.89 -12.38
CA ASP A 351 -4.25 5.56 -12.30
C ASP A 351 -4.22 6.55 -11.12
N LEU A 352 -4.19 7.85 -11.42
CA LEU A 352 -4.29 8.94 -10.43
C LEU A 352 -5.76 9.32 -10.31
N ARG A 353 -6.43 8.76 -9.29
CA ARG A 353 -7.89 8.75 -9.26
C ARG A 353 -8.52 9.63 -8.17
N ALA A 354 -9.68 10.19 -8.52
CA ALA A 354 -10.40 11.24 -7.78
C ALA A 354 -11.78 10.80 -7.27
N GLU A 355 -12.11 9.50 -7.33
CA GLU A 355 -13.45 8.99 -7.03
C GLU A 355 -13.71 8.64 -5.56
N ILE A 356 -12.67 8.54 -4.72
CA ILE A 356 -12.82 8.28 -3.28
C ILE A 356 -11.85 9.18 -2.48
N LEU A 357 -12.38 9.83 -1.44
CA LEU A 357 -11.61 10.54 -0.42
C LEU A 357 -11.14 9.55 0.67
N TYR A 358 -9.83 9.47 0.90
CA TYR A 358 -9.26 8.49 1.84
C TYR A 358 -8.64 9.10 3.11
N GLY A 359 -8.02 10.28 3.01
CA GLY A 359 -7.36 10.93 4.14
C GLY A 359 -8.29 11.84 4.96
N ASP A 360 -7.78 12.31 6.10
CA ASP A 360 -8.43 13.37 6.89
C ASP A 360 -8.56 14.64 6.02
N PRO A 361 -9.75 15.27 5.94
CA PRO A 361 -9.97 16.52 5.21
C PRO A 361 -8.93 17.62 5.51
N ARG A 362 -8.41 17.69 6.74
CA ARG A 362 -7.42 18.68 7.19
C ARG A 362 -6.02 18.49 6.60
N ASN A 363 -5.74 17.32 6.02
CA ASN A 363 -4.47 17.08 5.32
C ASN A 363 -4.44 17.77 3.94
N TYR A 364 -5.60 18.17 3.40
CA TYR A 364 -5.76 18.66 2.03
C TYR A 364 -5.77 20.20 2.00
N PRO A 365 -4.74 20.88 1.46
CA PRO A 365 -4.63 22.36 1.46
C PRO A 365 -5.67 23.07 0.58
N TRP A 366 -6.40 22.32 -0.24
CA TRP A 366 -7.36 22.85 -1.21
C TRP A 366 -8.60 21.95 -1.28
N PRO A 367 -9.77 22.48 -1.69
CA PRO A 367 -10.96 21.67 -1.94
C PRO A 367 -10.66 20.44 -2.81
N VAL A 368 -11.10 19.27 -2.34
CA VAL A 368 -11.06 18.00 -3.09
C VAL A 368 -12.22 17.88 -4.09
N LEU A 369 -13.23 18.75 -3.95
CA LEU A 369 -14.33 18.93 -4.89
C LEU A 369 -14.06 20.16 -5.77
N VAL A 370 -14.64 20.16 -6.97
CA VAL A 370 -14.71 21.37 -7.81
C VAL A 370 -15.52 22.44 -7.09
N THR A 371 -14.94 23.63 -6.94
CA THR A 371 -15.59 24.83 -6.38
C THR A 371 -15.51 26.00 -7.35
N PRO A 372 -16.43 26.98 -7.28
CA PRO A 372 -16.37 28.18 -8.13
C PRO A 372 -15.17 29.08 -7.82
N ASP A 373 -14.59 28.97 -6.62
CA ASP A 373 -13.46 29.78 -6.14
C ASP A 373 -12.11 29.42 -6.79
N TRP A 374 -12.07 28.34 -7.57
CA TRP A 374 -10.89 27.93 -8.33
C TRP A 374 -11.15 27.89 -9.83
N ARG A 375 -10.18 28.40 -10.59
CA ARG A 375 -10.05 28.16 -12.02
C ARG A 375 -8.57 28.07 -12.38
N MET A 376 -8.20 27.04 -13.13
CA MET A 376 -6.83 26.92 -13.65
C MET A 376 -6.50 28.13 -14.54
N PRO A 377 -5.36 28.82 -14.34
CA PRO A 377 -4.95 29.93 -15.19
C PRO A 377 -4.63 29.44 -16.62
N ALA A 378 -4.61 30.39 -17.57
CA ALA A 378 -4.30 30.12 -18.98
C ALA A 378 -2.89 29.51 -19.20
N ALA A 379 -1.97 29.69 -18.25
CA ALA A 379 -0.68 29.01 -18.19
C ALA A 379 -0.61 28.09 -16.96
N PRO A 380 -1.12 26.84 -17.01
CA PRO A 380 -1.21 25.97 -15.83
C PRO A 380 0.14 25.65 -15.16
N LEU A 381 1.22 25.62 -15.95
CA LEU A 381 2.59 25.40 -15.44
C LEU A 381 3.10 26.55 -14.55
N SER A 382 2.45 27.72 -14.53
CA SER A 382 2.79 28.81 -13.59
C SER A 382 2.00 28.74 -12.26
N ALA A 383 1.27 27.64 -12.02
CA ALA A 383 0.46 27.43 -10.82
C ALA A 383 0.73 26.08 -10.13
N LEU A 384 1.90 25.48 -10.39
CA LEU A 384 2.31 24.20 -9.83
C LEU A 384 2.42 24.22 -8.29
N ASP A 385 2.50 25.39 -7.69
CA ASP A 385 2.49 25.66 -6.24
C ASP A 385 1.08 25.73 -5.62
N LYS A 386 0.02 25.68 -6.45
CA LYS A 386 -1.38 25.92 -6.07
C LYS A 386 -2.33 24.76 -6.43
N VAL A 387 -1.77 23.63 -6.87
CA VAL A 387 -2.48 22.47 -7.42
C VAL A 387 -1.93 21.18 -6.82
N TYR A 388 -2.77 20.15 -6.74
CA TYR A 388 -2.30 18.80 -6.45
C TYR A 388 -1.41 18.32 -7.59
N LEU A 389 -0.19 17.88 -7.25
CA LEU A 389 0.88 17.72 -8.23
C LEU A 389 1.47 16.32 -8.19
N SER A 390 1.47 15.64 -9.34
CA SER A 390 2.22 14.39 -9.53
C SER A 390 3.35 14.61 -10.55
N VAL A 391 4.56 14.16 -10.21
CA VAL A 391 5.76 14.26 -11.05
C VAL A 391 6.41 12.90 -11.17
N PHE A 392 6.58 12.43 -12.41
CA PHE A 392 7.22 11.16 -12.73
C PHE A 392 8.47 11.41 -13.57
N GLN A 393 9.63 11.01 -13.08
CA GLN A 393 10.92 11.17 -13.75
C GLN A 393 11.48 9.80 -14.11
N ASN A 394 12.01 9.67 -15.33
CA ASN A 394 12.72 8.48 -15.82
C ASN A 394 11.89 7.19 -15.71
N THR A 395 10.57 7.25 -15.92
CA THR A 395 9.72 6.06 -15.88
C THR A 395 10.00 5.14 -17.06
N THR A 396 10.17 3.84 -16.78
CA THR A 396 10.42 2.81 -17.78
C THR A 396 9.28 1.80 -17.83
N VAL A 397 8.86 1.43 -19.05
CA VAL A 397 7.70 0.55 -19.29
C VAL A 397 8.07 -0.67 -20.11
N GLU A 398 7.91 -1.82 -19.49
CA GLU A 398 7.99 -3.14 -20.11
C GLU A 398 6.59 -3.76 -20.07
N SER A 399 5.90 -3.81 -21.20
CA SER A 399 4.58 -4.44 -21.32
C SER A 399 4.58 -5.51 -22.41
N TYR A 400 3.71 -6.51 -22.27
CA TYR A 400 3.40 -7.50 -23.31
C TYR A 400 2.83 -6.85 -24.58
N ARG A 401 2.09 -5.75 -24.42
CA ARG A 401 1.50 -4.95 -25.51
C ARG A 401 2.16 -3.57 -25.62
N THR A 402 1.77 -2.80 -26.64
CA THR A 402 1.98 -1.34 -26.62
C THR A 402 0.83 -0.72 -25.84
N GLU A 403 1.12 -0.07 -24.70
CA GLU A 403 0.08 0.59 -23.90
C GLU A 403 -0.44 1.87 -24.59
N PRO A 404 -1.76 2.14 -24.58
CA PRO A 404 -2.30 3.37 -25.17
C PRO A 404 -1.87 4.61 -24.39
N PHE A 405 -1.68 4.49 -23.07
CA PHE A 405 -1.01 5.47 -22.21
C PHE A 405 -0.49 4.82 -20.92
N ILE A 406 0.40 5.51 -20.22
CA ILE A 406 0.97 5.03 -18.96
C ILE A 406 0.16 5.59 -17.79
N PHE A 407 0.05 6.90 -17.73
CA PHE A 407 -0.56 7.64 -16.64
C PHE A 407 -1.96 8.14 -17.04
N ALA A 408 -2.94 7.99 -16.15
CA ALA A 408 -4.23 8.66 -16.27
C ALA A 408 -4.47 9.59 -15.09
N LEU A 409 -4.82 10.86 -15.35
CA LEU A 409 -5.24 11.82 -14.34
C LEU A 409 -6.76 11.98 -14.42
N ARG A 410 -7.49 11.34 -13.50
CA ARG A 410 -8.96 11.36 -13.51
C ARG A 410 -9.49 12.71 -13.01
N PRO A 411 -10.57 13.27 -13.61
CA PRO A 411 -11.12 14.55 -13.17
C PRO A 411 -11.71 14.52 -11.75
N GLN A 412 -11.67 15.66 -11.05
CA GLN A 412 -12.44 15.95 -9.82
C GLN A 412 -13.94 16.03 -10.10
N GLY A 413 -14.75 15.59 -9.14
CA GLY A 413 -16.20 15.75 -9.14
C GLY A 413 -16.67 16.94 -8.31
N PHE A 414 -17.99 17.09 -8.20
CA PHE A 414 -18.66 18.24 -7.56
C PHE A 414 -19.21 17.94 -6.16
N THR A 415 -19.51 16.68 -5.85
CA THR A 415 -20.16 16.29 -4.59
C THR A 415 -19.56 15.02 -4.01
N VAL A 416 -19.54 14.91 -2.68
CA VAL A 416 -19.46 13.59 -2.02
C VAL A 416 -20.86 12.97 -2.00
N ARG A 417 -20.94 11.65 -2.21
CA ARG A 417 -22.19 10.90 -2.24
C ARG A 417 -22.94 11.01 -0.91
N ARG A 418 -24.26 11.13 -0.98
CA ARG A 418 -25.14 11.37 0.18
C ARG A 418 -25.43 10.13 1.04
N ASP A 419 -24.91 8.96 0.68
CA ASP A 419 -25.07 7.70 1.42
C ASP A 419 -24.09 7.56 2.60
N GLY A 420 -23.27 8.58 2.86
CA GLY A 420 -22.23 8.55 3.88
C GLY A 420 -20.94 7.86 3.44
N SER A 421 -20.85 7.40 2.18
CA SER A 421 -19.59 6.95 1.59
C SER A 421 -18.71 8.15 1.18
N ASN A 422 -17.40 7.96 1.24
CA ASN A 422 -16.43 8.96 0.76
C ASN A 422 -16.31 9.01 -0.77
N VAL A 423 -17.30 8.51 -1.51
CA VAL A 423 -17.31 8.51 -2.99
C VAL A 423 -17.58 9.93 -3.48
N ILE A 424 -16.77 10.40 -4.41
CA ILE A 424 -16.97 11.67 -5.12
C ILE A 424 -17.73 11.39 -6.41
N GLU A 425 -18.62 12.30 -6.83
CA GLU A 425 -19.49 12.16 -8.00
C GLU A 425 -19.46 13.39 -8.92
N GLY A 426 -19.80 13.20 -10.20
CA GLY A 426 -19.85 14.25 -11.22
C GLY A 426 -18.51 14.55 -11.91
N GLN A 427 -17.53 13.63 -11.83
CA GLN A 427 -16.22 13.77 -12.50
C GLN A 427 -16.38 13.98 -14.01
N GLU A 428 -17.30 13.24 -14.62
CA GLU A 428 -17.61 13.27 -16.05
C GLU A 428 -18.25 14.58 -16.53
N GLN A 429 -18.77 15.39 -15.61
CA GLN A 429 -19.40 16.68 -15.88
C GLN A 429 -18.40 17.84 -15.75
N SER A 430 -17.22 17.58 -15.18
CA SER A 430 -16.25 18.62 -14.83
C SER A 430 -15.38 19.04 -16.03
N THR A 431 -15.12 20.33 -16.16
CA THR A 431 -14.23 20.86 -17.22
C THR A 431 -12.78 20.88 -16.74
N ARG A 432 -11.81 20.80 -17.67
CA ARG A 432 -10.37 20.97 -17.32
C ARG A 432 -10.11 22.28 -16.56
N ALA A 433 -10.75 23.37 -16.94
CA ALA A 433 -10.55 24.67 -16.30
C ALA A 433 -10.94 24.70 -14.81
N GLN A 434 -11.84 23.81 -14.37
CA GLN A 434 -12.25 23.66 -12.97
C GLN A 434 -11.31 22.75 -12.16
N GLN A 435 -10.43 21.99 -12.81
CA GLN A 435 -9.54 21.04 -12.15
C GLN A 435 -8.43 21.75 -11.38
N ARG A 436 -8.10 21.26 -10.18
CA ARG A 436 -7.00 21.72 -9.34
C ARG A 436 -5.87 20.68 -9.20
N MET A 437 -5.62 19.96 -10.28
CA MET A 437 -4.65 18.85 -10.31
C MET A 437 -3.83 18.91 -11.60
N VAL A 438 -2.52 18.66 -11.50
CA VAL A 438 -1.58 18.62 -12.61
C VAL A 438 -0.70 17.36 -12.50
N SER A 439 -0.37 16.75 -13.64
CA SER A 439 0.58 15.64 -13.69
C SER A 439 1.66 15.90 -14.75
N LEU A 440 2.92 15.77 -14.35
CA LEU A 440 4.10 15.98 -15.18
C LEU A 440 4.88 14.67 -15.33
N ALA A 441 5.26 14.30 -16.54
CA ALA A 441 6.17 13.19 -16.80
C ALA A 441 7.40 13.69 -17.56
N PHE A 442 8.58 13.21 -17.16
CA PHE A 442 9.86 13.54 -17.78
C PHE A 442 10.60 12.25 -18.16
N ASN A 443 11.14 12.20 -19.37
CA ASN A 443 11.99 11.13 -19.89
C ASN A 443 11.37 9.73 -19.73
N THR A 444 10.08 9.59 -20.07
CA THR A 444 9.37 8.32 -19.99
C THR A 444 9.65 7.45 -21.22
N ARG A 445 10.02 6.18 -21.04
CA ARG A 445 10.52 5.28 -22.10
C ARG A 445 9.90 3.88 -22.02
N GLY A 446 9.73 3.20 -23.16
CA GLY A 446 9.19 1.84 -23.21
C GLY A 446 8.14 1.61 -24.29
N ARG A 447 7.31 0.57 -24.12
CA ARG A 447 6.28 0.17 -25.09
C ARG A 447 4.93 0.87 -24.86
N PHE A 448 4.79 2.10 -25.34
CA PHE A 448 3.55 2.89 -25.23
C PHE A 448 3.36 3.90 -26.38
N THR A 449 2.12 4.39 -26.57
CA THR A 449 1.79 5.37 -27.63
C THR A 449 1.97 6.83 -27.19
N ARG A 450 1.57 7.17 -25.96
CA ARG A 450 1.72 8.51 -25.34
C ARG A 450 1.88 8.36 -23.82
N ALA A 451 2.56 9.27 -23.13
CA ALA A 451 2.76 9.12 -21.69
C ALA A 451 1.43 9.21 -20.91
N TYR A 452 0.55 10.14 -21.29
CA TYR A 452 -0.70 10.45 -20.60
C TYR A 452 -1.95 10.11 -21.39
N SER A 453 -3.02 9.80 -20.66
CA SER A 453 -4.39 9.81 -21.16
C SER A 453 -4.84 11.24 -21.54
N PRO A 454 -5.93 11.42 -22.31
CA PRO A 454 -6.36 12.74 -22.77
C PRO A 454 -7.16 13.54 -21.71
N GLU A 455 -7.24 13.10 -20.46
CA GLU A 455 -7.96 13.80 -19.39
C GLU A 455 -7.05 14.70 -18.53
N GLY A 456 -7.62 15.73 -17.91
CA GLY A 456 -6.92 16.58 -16.94
C GLY A 456 -5.87 17.53 -17.53
N TRP A 457 -4.99 18.06 -16.65
CA TRP A 457 -3.83 18.86 -17.00
C TRP A 457 -2.57 18.01 -16.92
N THR A 458 -2.18 17.45 -18.05
CA THR A 458 -1.10 16.48 -18.15
C THR A 458 -0.04 16.92 -19.15
N TYR A 459 1.24 16.78 -18.79
CA TYR A 459 2.35 17.24 -19.61
C TYR A 459 3.45 16.19 -19.69
N ALA A 460 3.82 15.78 -20.90
CA ALA A 460 4.98 14.94 -21.17
C ALA A 460 6.14 15.81 -21.67
N ASP A 461 7.29 15.69 -21.01
CA ASP A 461 8.52 16.45 -21.27
C ASP A 461 8.33 17.98 -21.45
N PRO A 462 7.54 18.67 -20.60
CA PRO A 462 7.34 20.11 -20.73
C PRO A 462 8.63 20.91 -20.48
N VAL A 463 8.76 22.02 -21.20
CA VAL A 463 9.64 23.13 -20.79
C VAL A 463 9.01 23.78 -19.56
N LEU A 464 9.74 23.77 -18.45
CA LEU A 464 9.30 24.36 -17.19
C LEU A 464 9.52 25.89 -17.21
N PRO A 465 8.56 26.69 -16.74
CA PRO A 465 8.79 28.12 -16.50
C PRO A 465 9.87 28.37 -15.45
N PRO A 466 10.62 29.50 -15.54
CA PRO A 466 11.59 29.88 -14.52
C PRO A 466 10.98 29.92 -13.12
N GLY A 467 11.67 29.36 -12.13
CA GLY A 467 11.22 29.29 -10.73
C GLY A 467 10.36 28.06 -10.41
N THR A 468 10.08 27.18 -11.37
CA THR A 468 9.36 25.91 -11.13
C THR A 468 10.26 24.67 -11.11
N GLU A 469 11.58 24.85 -11.18
CA GLU A 469 12.57 23.77 -11.23
C GLU A 469 12.53 22.85 -9.99
N TRP A 470 12.01 23.38 -8.87
CA TRP A 470 11.79 22.65 -7.62
C TRP A 470 10.95 21.38 -7.80
N VAL A 471 10.13 21.26 -8.85
CA VAL A 471 9.33 20.05 -9.10
C VAL A 471 10.18 18.84 -9.50
N ARG A 472 11.40 19.08 -10.02
CA ARG A 472 12.36 18.02 -10.37
C ARG A 472 13.29 17.68 -9.20
N ASP A 473 13.55 18.62 -8.30
CA ASP A 473 14.31 18.38 -7.06
C ASP A 473 13.45 17.65 -6.02
N ARG A 474 13.94 16.50 -5.55
CA ARG A 474 13.24 15.63 -4.61
C ARG A 474 12.94 16.33 -3.29
N ASP A 475 13.93 16.97 -2.70
CA ASP A 475 13.86 17.48 -1.34
C ASP A 475 13.07 18.78 -1.30
N ALA A 476 13.18 19.62 -2.34
CA ALA A 476 12.36 20.80 -2.52
C ALA A 476 10.88 20.45 -2.74
N PHE A 477 10.57 19.46 -3.59
CA PHE A 477 9.20 18.96 -3.79
C PHE A 477 8.59 18.44 -2.49
N ILE A 478 9.33 17.61 -1.73
CA ILE A 478 8.84 17.05 -0.47
C ILE A 478 8.61 18.15 0.57
N ARG A 479 9.51 19.15 0.66
CA ARG A 479 9.33 20.32 1.55
C ARG A 479 8.11 21.15 1.16
N HIS A 480 7.85 21.33 -0.13
CA HIS A 480 6.65 22.01 -0.62
C HIS A 480 5.38 21.25 -0.22
N ALA A 481 5.30 19.95 -0.55
CA ALA A 481 4.14 19.12 -0.24
C ALA A 481 3.83 19.08 1.27
N LEU A 482 4.83 18.77 2.12
CA LEU A 482 4.61 18.71 3.57
C LEU A 482 4.33 20.08 4.19
N GLY A 483 4.91 21.16 3.63
CA GLY A 483 4.69 22.52 4.09
C GLY A 483 3.27 23.04 3.88
N LEU A 484 2.43 22.35 3.10
CA LEU A 484 1.04 22.69 2.81
C LEU A 484 0.01 22.00 3.71
N ILE A 485 0.38 20.96 4.47
CA ILE A 485 -0.55 20.24 5.36
C ILE A 485 -1.15 21.20 6.40
N GLY A 486 -2.48 21.18 6.56
CA GLY A 486 -3.19 21.97 7.58
C GLY A 486 -3.31 23.48 7.31
N ARG A 487 -3.16 23.92 6.05
CA ARG A 487 -3.39 25.31 5.61
C ARG A 487 -4.80 25.55 5.08
#